data_AF-A0A1Y3BW41-F1
#
_entry.id   AF-A0A1Y3BW41-F1
#
_cell.length_a   1.000
_cell.length_b   1.000
_cell.length_c   1.000
_cell.angle_alpha   90.00
_cell.angle_beta   90.00
_cell.angle_gamma   90.00
#
_symmetry.space_group_name_H-M   'P 1'
#
loop_
_entity.id
_entity.type
_entity.pdbx_description
1 polymer ?
#
loop_
_entity_poly.entity_id
_entity_poly.type
_entity_poly.pdbx_seq_one_letter_code
_entity_poly.pdbx_strand_id
1 'polypeptide(L)' 'MPKRVAVVGAGYIAVEIAGVLNALGAETHLFVRKHAPLRSFDPMIVETLVEVMNTEGPSLHTESVPKAIVKNADGSLT' A
#
# COMPACT_ATOMS: atom_id res chain seq x y z
N MET A 1 -1.04 7.19 16.23
CA MET A 1 -0.85 6.59 14.90
C MET A 1 0.54 5.97 14.82
N PRO A 2 0.72 4.77 14.24
CA PRO A 2 2.06 4.24 13.94
C PRO A 2 2.82 5.22 13.04
N LYS A 3 4.14 5.33 13.21
CA LYS A 3 4.96 6.21 12.36
C LYS A 3 5.03 5.72 10.91
N ARG A 4 5.05 4.39 10.74
CA ARG A 4 5.16 3.69 9.46
C ARG A 4 4.17 2.54 9.42
N VAL A 5 3.51 2.30 8.29
CA VAL A 5 2.60 1.18 8.10
C VAL A 5 2.83 0.52 6.74
N ALA A 6 2.88 -0.81 6.73
CA ALA A 6 2.82 -1.63 5.53
C ALA A 6 1.43 -2.28 5.43
N VAL A 7 0.74 -2.05 4.32
CA VAL A 7 -0.51 -2.73 3.95
C VAL A 7 -0.20 -3.71 2.82
N VAL A 8 -0.52 -4.99 3.01
CA VAL A 8 -0.29 -6.04 2.01
C VAL A 8 -1.64 -6.49 1.46
N GLY A 9 -1.90 -6.19 0.19
CA GLY A 9 -3.16 -6.52 -0.45
C GLY A 9 -3.44 -5.61 -1.64
N ALA A 10 -4.28 -6.10 -2.56
CA ALA A 10 -4.62 -5.40 -3.81
C ALA A 10 -6.13 -5.15 -3.99
N GLY A 11 -6.94 -5.50 -2.99
CA GLY A 11 -8.39 -5.28 -3.00
C GLY A 11 -8.78 -3.91 -2.44
N TYR A 12 -10.07 -3.57 -2.53
CA TYR A 12 -10.59 -2.27 -2.11
C TYR A 12 -10.29 -1.94 -0.64
N ILE A 13 -10.42 -2.91 0.28
CA ILE A 13 -10.08 -2.72 1.70
C ILE A 13 -8.62 -2.28 1.87
N ALA A 14 -7.70 -2.90 1.12
CA ALA A 14 -6.27 -2.57 1.23
C ALA A 14 -6.01 -1.14 0.74
N VAL A 15 -6.66 -0.73 -0.36
CA VAL A 15 -6.57 0.63 -0.90
C VAL A 15 -7.17 1.66 0.07
N GLU A 16 -8.36 1.41 0.59
CA GLU A 16 -9.06 2.30 1.52
C GLU A 16 -8.26 2.52 2.80
N ILE A 17 -7.81 1.43 3.44
CA ILE A 17 -7.05 1.51 4.68
C ILE A 17 -5.69 2.18 4.44
N ALA A 18 -5.00 1.86 3.35
CA ALA A 18 -3.73 2.51 3.03
C ALA A 18 -3.91 4.02 2.80
N GLY A 19 -4.98 4.43 2.12
CA GLY A 19 -5.33 5.84 1.93
C GLY A 19 -5.64 6.56 3.24
N VAL A 20 -6.46 5.97 4.11
CA VAL A 20 -6.79 6.56 5.43
C VAL A 20 -5.54 6.73 6.30
N LEU A 21 -4.67 5.71 6.36
CA LEU A 21 -3.45 5.78 7.15
C LEU A 21 -2.47 6.85 6.63
N ASN A 22 -2.34 6.96 5.30
CA ASN A 22 -1.54 8.01 4.65
C ASN A 22 -2.08 9.40 4.99
N ALA A 23 -3.40 9.61 4.87
CA ALA A 23 -4.04 10.88 5.17
C ALA A 23 -3.93 11.28 6.65
N LEU A 24 -3.85 10.30 7.56
CA LEU A 24 -3.61 10.53 8.99
C LEU A 24 -2.12 10.73 9.35
N GLY A 25 -1.24 10.84 8.35
CA GLY A 25 0.17 11.20 8.51
C GLY A 25 1.12 10.04 8.80
N ALA A 26 0.69 8.79 8.63
CA ALA A 26 1.59 7.65 8.70
C ALA A 26 2.33 7.48 7.36
N GLU A 27 3.65 7.23 7.40
CA GLU A 27 4.39 6.82 6.21
C GLU A 27 3.87 5.43 5.78
N THR A 28 3.02 5.43 4.75
CA THR A 28 2.22 4.26 4.39
C THR A 28 2.68 3.65 3.08
N HIS A 29 2.89 2.33 3.09
CA HIS A 29 3.34 1.54 1.96
C HIS A 29 2.28 0.50 1.61
N LEU A 30 1.87 0.44 0.34
CA LEU A 30 0.94 -0.56 -0.19
C LEU A 30 1.68 -1.57 -1.07
N PHE A 31 1.64 -2.85 -0.70
CA PHE A 31 2.30 -3.93 -1.44
C PHE A 31 1.26 -4.77 -2.21
N VAL A 32 1.42 -4.82 -3.53
CA VAL A 32 0.56 -5.60 -4.43
C VAL A 32 1.38 -6.63 -5.20
N ARG A 33 0.83 -7.85 -5.36
CA ARG A 33 1.56 -8.99 -5.98
C ARG A 33 1.78 -8.86 -7.50
N LYS A 34 1.21 -7.84 -8.12
CA LYS A 34 1.12 -7.67 -9.58
C LYS A 34 1.27 -6.19 -9.95
N HIS A 35 1.04 -5.82 -11.20
CA HIS A 35 1.24 -4.46 -11.70
C HIS A 35 0.41 -3.35 -11.01
N ALA A 36 -0.76 -3.65 -10.43
CA ALA A 36 -1.63 -2.64 -9.82
C ALA A 36 -2.59 -3.22 -8.76
N PRO A 37 -3.14 -2.38 -7.85
CA PRO A 37 -4.34 -2.71 -7.08
C PRO A 37 -5.60 -2.73 -7.97
N LEU A 38 -6.71 -3.27 -7.44
CA LEU A 38 -8.05 -3.23 -8.07
C LEU A 38 -8.12 -3.71 -9.52
N ARG A 39 -7.27 -4.65 -9.96
CA ARG A 39 -7.14 -5.05 -11.38
C ARG A 39 -8.41 -5.60 -12.06
N SER A 40 -9.46 -5.91 -11.31
CA SER A 40 -10.76 -6.31 -11.84
C SER A 40 -11.71 -5.12 -12.08
N PHE A 41 -11.30 -3.90 -11.74
CA PHE A 41 -12.05 -2.67 -11.95
C PHE A 41 -11.70 -2.09 -13.33
N ASP A 42 -12.44 -1.05 -13.71
CA ASP A 42 -12.20 -0.34 -14.96
C ASP A 42 -10.74 0.16 -15.05
N PRO A 43 -10.03 -0.08 -16.17
CA PRO A 43 -8.64 0.34 -16.33
C PRO A 43 -8.41 1.83 -16.07
N MET A 44 -9.33 2.70 -16.48
CA MET A 44 -9.20 4.15 -16.26
C MET A 44 -9.19 4.47 -14.77
N ILE A 45 -10.03 3.81 -13.97
CA ILE A 45 -10.07 4.00 -12.51
C ILE A 45 -8.75 3.55 -11.88
N VAL A 46 -8.24 2.40 -12.32
CA VAL A 46 -6.98 1.85 -11.79
C VAL A 46 -5.80 2.75 -12.15
N GLU A 47 -5.72 3.23 -13.38
CA GLU A 47 -4.66 4.12 -13.86
C GLU A 47 -4.66 5.44 -13.08
N THR A 48 -5.82 6.11 -12.96
CA THR A 48 -5.94 7.34 -12.16
C THR A 48 -5.59 7.11 -10.70
N LEU A 49 -5.99 5.98 -10.10
CA LEU A 49 -5.63 5.65 -8.73
C LEU A 49 -4.12 5.51 -8.54
N VAL A 50 -3.45 4.82 -9.47
CA VAL A 50 -1.99 4.64 -9.44
C VAL A 50 -1.26 5.97 -9.60
N GLU A 51 -1.73 6.85 -10.50
CA GLU A 51 -1.19 8.20 -10.65
C GLU A 51 -1.28 9.00 -9.35
N VAL A 52 -2.46 9.03 -8.72
CA VAL A 52 -2.66 9.72 -7.43
C VAL A 52 -1.79 9.12 -6.32
N MET A 53 -1.68 7.79 -6.23
CA MET A 53 -0.79 7.14 -5.26
C MET A 53 0.67 7.53 -5.44
N ASN A 54 1.13 7.71 -6.69
CA ASN A 54 2.51 8.12 -6.98
C ASN A 54 2.78 9.58 -6.61
N THR A 55 1.78 10.46 -6.67
CA THR A 55 1.94 11.89 -6.37
C THR A 55 1.68 12.23 -4.90
N GLU A 56 0.69 11.59 -4.28
CA GLU A 56 0.15 11.96 -2.96
C GLU A 56 0.28 10.86 -1.91
N GLY A 57 0.70 9.65 -2.32
CA GLY A 57 0.78 8.48 -1.46
C GLY A 57 -0.57 7.77 -1.27
N PRO A 58 -0.57 6.54 -0.71
CA PRO A 58 0.57 5.81 -0.14
C PRO A 58 1.59 5.32 -1.19
N SER A 59 2.84 5.06 -0.77
CA SER A 59 3.86 4.51 -1.66
C SER A 59 3.48 3.11 -2.15
N LEU A 60 3.30 2.96 -3.46
CA LEU A 60 2.88 1.70 -4.08
C LEU A 60 4.09 0.84 -4.49
N HIS A 61 4.10 -0.41 -4.02
CA HIS A 61 5.11 -1.44 -4.35
C HIS A 61 4.45 -2.52 -5.20
N THR A 62 4.69 -2.47 -6.51
CA THR A 62 4.12 -3.43 -7.47
C THR A 62 4.99 -4.67 -7.62
N GLU A 63 4.41 -5.75 -8.15
CA GLU A 63 5.07 -7.06 -8.31
C GLU A 63 5.76 -7.56 -7.02
N SER A 64 5.20 -7.19 -5.86
CA SER A 64 5.80 -7.45 -4.56
C SER A 64 5.07 -8.55 -3.81
N VAL A 65 5.81 -9.61 -3.48
CA VAL A 65 5.33 -10.76 -2.70
C VAL A 65 6.16 -10.85 -1.43
N PRO A 66 5.61 -10.45 -0.26
CA PRO A 66 6.30 -10.58 1.01
C PRO A 66 6.70 -12.03 1.28
N LYS A 67 7.96 -12.25 1.70
CA LYS A 67 8.50 -13.59 1.96
C LYS A 67 8.50 -13.94 3.44
N ALA A 68 8.76 -12.96 4.30
CA ALA A 68 8.85 -13.10 5.74
C ALA A 68 8.53 -11.76 6.39
N ILE A 69 8.24 -11.82 7.69
CA ILE A 69 8.17 -10.65 8.57
C ILE A 69 9.12 -10.94 9.73
N VAL A 70 10.06 -10.04 9.95
CA VAL A 70 11.07 -10.13 11.01
C VAL A 70 10.76 -9.08 12.05
N LYS A 71 10.71 -9.50 13.32
CA LYS A 71 10.61 -8.58 14.45
C LYS A 71 12.02 -8.14 14.87
N ASN A 72 12.28 -6.85 14.81
CA ASN A 72 13.55 -6.24 15.19
C ASN A 72 13.67 -6.09 16.71
N ALA A 73 14.90 -5.85 17.18
CA ALA A 73 15.19 -5.66 18.61
C ALA A 73 14.46 -4.44 19.22
N ASP A 74 14.20 -3.41 18.40
CA ASP A 74 13.44 -2.21 18.79
C ASP A 74 11.91 -2.42 18.76
N GLY A 75 11.46 -3.63 18.43
CA GLY A 75 10.05 -4.00 18.32
C GLY A 75 9.39 -3.64 16.99
N SER A 76 10.10 -2.98 16.06
CA SER A 76 9.61 -2.73 14.70
C SER A 76 9.56 -4.01 13.87
N LEU A 77 8.82 -3.97 12.75
CA LEU A 77 8.70 -5.07 11.79
C LEU A 77 9.36 -4.68 10.46
N THR A 78 10.06 -5.63 9.84
CA THR A 78 10.67 -5.53 8.51
C THR A 78 10.47 -6.79 7.69
#